data_AF-A0A9D5G2H3-F1
#
_entry.id   AF-A0A9D5G2H3-F1
#
_cell.length_a   1.000
_cell.length_b   1.000
_cell.length_c   1.000
_cell.angle_alpha   90.00
_cell.angle_beta   90.00
_cell.angle_gamma   90.00
#
_symmetry.space_group_name_H-M   'P 1'
#
loop_
_entity.id
_entity.type
_entity.pdbx_description
1 polymer ?
#
loop_
_entity_poly.entity_id
_entity_poly.type
_entity_poly.pdbx_seq_one_letter_code
_entity_poly.pdbx_strand_id
1 'polypeptide(L)'
;MPNLAARDAPRRQRRLSLRVTDQERALIERAALLTSAGDVTRFVMRASVDAARGTIEEHEVTRISGEMRQALYDLLLNPPPPGAALRKLAAAPVPDDVELIEN
;
A
#
# COMPACT_ATOMS: atom_id res chain seq x y z
N MET A 1 22.86 27.06 -22.56
CA MET A 1 22.79 25.60 -22.35
C MET A 1 21.39 25.24 -21.86
N PRO A 2 20.53 24.56 -22.64
CA PRO A 2 19.20 24.15 -22.17
C PRO A 2 19.33 22.92 -21.25
N ASN A 3 18.61 22.96 -20.12
CA ASN A 3 18.64 21.96 -19.06
C ASN A 3 18.06 20.60 -19.54
N LEU A 4 18.93 19.59 -19.66
CA LEU A 4 18.60 18.21 -20.07
C LEU A 4 17.82 17.41 -19.01
N ALA A 5 17.64 17.92 -17.78
CA ALA A 5 16.99 17.18 -16.70
C ALA A 5 15.45 17.19 -16.76
N ALA A 6 14.82 17.96 -17.65
CA ALA A 6 13.35 18.12 -17.69
C ALA A 6 12.62 17.14 -18.63
N ARG A 7 13.32 16.20 -19.29
CA ARG A 7 12.74 15.43 -20.40
C ARG A 7 12.01 14.13 -20.02
N ASP A 8 12.18 13.60 -18.80
CA ASP A 8 11.61 12.30 -18.42
C ASP A 8 10.80 12.33 -17.12
N ALA A 9 10.00 13.39 -16.90
CA ALA A 9 8.92 13.27 -15.92
C ALA A 9 7.89 12.25 -16.45
N PRO A 10 7.53 11.20 -15.68
CA PRO A 10 6.59 10.19 -16.14
C PRO A 10 5.28 10.87 -16.52
N ARG A 11 4.95 10.83 -17.81
CA ARG A 11 3.73 11.45 -18.32
C ARG A 11 2.53 10.67 -17.78
N ARG A 12 1.54 11.39 -17.25
CA ARG A 12 0.25 10.81 -16.85
C ARG A 12 -0.49 10.33 -18.11
N GLN A 13 -0.27 9.07 -18.48
CA GLN A 13 -0.86 8.47 -19.68
C GLN A 13 -2.17 7.70 -19.39
N ARG A 14 -2.37 7.26 -18.15
CA ARG A 14 -3.57 6.50 -17.77
C ARG A 14 -4.67 7.43 -17.29
N ARG A 15 -5.91 7.16 -17.71
CA ARG A 15 -7.09 7.96 -17.37
C ARG A 15 -7.92 7.28 -16.29
N LEU A 16 -8.22 8.00 -15.23
CA LEU A 16 -9.22 7.64 -14.23
C LEU A 16 -10.51 8.41 -14.59
N SER A 17 -11.63 7.69 -14.77
CA SER A 17 -12.93 8.30 -15.07
C SER A 17 -13.92 7.98 -13.95
N LEU A 18 -14.56 9.01 -13.41
CA LEU A 18 -15.54 8.90 -12.32
C LEU A 18 -16.84 9.59 -12.75
N ARG A 19 -17.96 9.00 -12.37
CA ARG A 19 -19.27 9.66 -12.43
C ARG A 19 -19.61 10.14 -11.04
N VAL A 20 -20.09 11.38 -10.96
CA VAL A 20 -20.48 12.03 -9.71
C VAL A 20 -21.80 12.74 -9.93
N THR A 21 -22.55 12.91 -8.86
CA THR A 21 -23.73 13.77 -8.80
C THR A 21 -23.34 15.25 -8.80
N ASP A 22 -24.31 16.13 -9.07
CA ASP A 22 -24.07 17.58 -9.05
C ASP A 22 -23.66 18.06 -7.65
N GLN A 23 -24.24 17.46 -6.59
CA GLN A 23 -23.91 17.79 -5.21
C GLN A 23 -22.47 17.41 -4.86
N GLU A 24 -22.03 16.21 -5.24
CA GLU A 24 -20.64 15.76 -5.04
C GLU A 24 -19.68 16.64 -5.82
N ARG A 25 -20.02 17.02 -7.05
CA ARG A 25 -19.19 17.91 -7.86
C ARG A 25 -19.02 19.28 -7.22
N ALA A 26 -20.10 19.92 -6.79
CA ALA A 26 -20.05 21.22 -6.14
C ALA A 26 -19.21 21.18 -4.84
N LEU A 27 -19.31 20.10 -4.08
CA LEU A 27 -18.50 19.89 -2.88
C LEU A 27 -17.00 19.77 -3.21
N ILE A 28 -16.66 18.96 -4.21
CA ILE A 28 -15.28 18.76 -4.69
C ILE A 28 -14.69 20.09 -5.19
N GLU A 29 -15.45 20.85 -5.97
CA GLU A 29 -15.03 22.16 -6.49
C GLU A 29 -14.75 23.15 -5.35
N ARG A 30 -15.63 23.21 -4.35
CA ARG A 30 -15.42 24.03 -3.16
C ARG A 30 -14.15 23.62 -2.40
N ALA A 31 -13.93 22.32 -2.21
CA ALA A 31 -12.74 21.82 -1.53
C ALA A 31 -11.46 22.11 -2.32
N ALA A 32 -11.52 22.00 -3.65
CA ALA A 32 -10.40 22.32 -4.54
C ALA A 32 -10.03 23.81 -4.47
N LEU A 33 -11.01 24.71 -4.36
CA LEU A 33 -10.75 26.14 -4.16
C LEU A 33 -9.94 26.41 -2.88
N LEU A 34 -10.20 25.67 -1.81
CA LEU A 34 -9.56 25.87 -0.51
C LEU A 34 -8.14 25.29 -0.44
N THR A 35 -7.89 24.15 -1.10
CA THR A 35 -6.65 23.36 -0.87
C THR A 35 -5.77 23.21 -2.12
N SER A 36 -6.33 23.45 -3.31
CA SER A 36 -5.69 23.16 -4.60
C SER A 36 -5.79 24.33 -5.60
N ALA A 37 -6.01 25.56 -5.11
CA ALA A 37 -6.17 26.76 -5.95
C ALA A 37 -7.25 26.60 -7.04
N GLY A 38 -8.31 25.84 -6.74
CA GLY A 38 -9.41 25.57 -7.67
C GLY A 38 -9.16 24.44 -8.69
N ASP A 39 -7.96 23.84 -8.70
CA ASP A 39 -7.68 22.70 -9.58
C ASP A 39 -8.33 21.42 -9.04
N VAL A 40 -9.50 21.11 -9.58
CA VAL A 40 -10.30 19.93 -9.24
C VAL A 40 -9.54 18.64 -9.52
N THR A 41 -8.83 18.56 -10.65
CA THR A 41 -8.11 17.34 -11.02
C THR A 41 -6.95 17.11 -10.05
N ARG A 42 -6.21 18.15 -9.70
CA ARG A 42 -5.15 18.07 -8.69
C ARG A 42 -5.70 17.68 -7.32
N PHE A 43 -6.82 18.26 -6.92
CA PHE A 43 -7.48 17.93 -5.65
C PHE A 43 -7.87 16.45 -5.60
N VAL A 44 -8.63 15.97 -6.59
CA VAL A 44 -9.09 14.58 -6.65
C VAL A 44 -7.91 13.62 -6.69
N MET A 45 -6.91 13.87 -7.54
CA MET A 45 -5.73 13.00 -7.62
C MET A 45 -4.98 12.92 -6.29
N ARG A 46 -4.80 14.04 -5.60
CA ARG A 46 -4.14 14.05 -4.28
C ARG A 46 -4.96 13.27 -3.26
N ALA A 47 -6.24 13.56 -3.14
CA ALA A 47 -7.13 12.89 -2.19
C ALA A 47 -7.21 11.38 -2.43
N SER A 48 -7.28 10.94 -3.70
CA SER A 48 -7.31 9.52 -4.04
C SER A 48 -6.00 8.80 -3.70
N VAL A 49 -4.84 9.43 -3.95
CA VAL A 49 -3.54 8.82 -3.61
C VAL A 49 -3.35 8.75 -2.10
N ASP A 50 -3.73 9.80 -1.36
CA ASP A 50 -3.61 9.84 0.09
C ASP A 50 -4.52 8.78 0.73
N ALA A 51 -5.77 8.65 0.26
CA ALA A 51 -6.68 7.59 0.71
C ALA A 51 -6.15 6.19 0.38
N ALA A 52 -5.65 5.96 -0.84
CA ALA A 52 -5.11 4.66 -1.23
C ALA A 52 -3.93 4.24 -0.36
N ARG A 53 -3.03 5.18 -0.03
CA ARG A 53 -1.91 4.91 0.89
C ARG A 53 -2.39 4.52 2.27
N GLY A 54 -3.35 5.26 2.84
CA GLY A 54 -3.94 4.94 4.14
C GLY A 54 -4.56 3.54 4.16
N THR A 55 -5.34 3.19 3.14
CA THR A 55 -5.96 1.86 3.04
C THR A 55 -4.94 0.74 2.95
N ILE A 56 -3.88 0.93 2.16
CA ILE A 56 -2.79 -0.06 2.04
C ILE A 56 -2.07 -0.22 3.38
N GLU A 57 -1.69 0.89 4.04
CA GLU A 57 -1.04 0.84 5.34
C GLU A 57 -1.90 0.12 6.39
N GLU A 58 -3.21 0.37 6.41
CA GLU A 58 -4.14 -0.29 7.33
C GLU A 58 -4.20 -1.81 7.12
N HIS A 59 -4.02 -2.31 5.89
CA HIS A 59 -4.24 -3.72 5.57
C HIS A 59 -2.94 -4.52 5.47
N GLU A 60 -1.83 -3.88 5.09
CA GLU A 60 -0.55 -4.55 4.89
C GLU A 60 0.43 -4.32 6.05
N VAL A 61 0.28 -3.25 6.82
CA VAL A 61 1.21 -2.90 7.90
C VAL A 61 0.60 -3.22 9.26
N THR A 62 0.98 -4.38 9.81
CA THR A 62 0.70 -4.68 11.22
C THR A 62 1.63 -3.85 12.09
N ARG A 63 1.10 -2.81 12.75
CA ARG A 63 1.86 -2.07 13.77
C ARG A 63 2.02 -2.91 15.02
N ILE A 64 3.25 -3.31 15.29
CA ILE A 64 3.63 -4.05 16.49
C ILE A 64 4.02 -3.03 17.58
N SER A 65 3.53 -3.23 18.81
CA SER A 65 3.90 -2.40 19.97
C SER A 65 5.40 -2.51 20.27
N GLY A 66 5.95 -1.57 21.05
CA GLY A 66 7.37 -1.60 21.42
C GLY A 66 7.77 -2.90 22.12
N GLU A 67 6.92 -3.40 23.02
CA GLU A 67 7.14 -4.66 23.75
C GLU A 67 7.11 -5.89 22.82
N MET A 68 6.13 -5.95 21.93
CA MET A 68 5.99 -7.06 21.00
C MET A 68 7.09 -7.04 19.92
N ARG A 69 7.67 -5.86 19.62
CA ARG A 69 8.84 -5.74 18.76
C ARG A 69 10.07 -6.42 19.37
N GLN A 70 10.31 -6.26 20.67
CA GLN A 70 11.42 -6.93 21.35
C GLN A 70 11.23 -8.45 21.32
N ALA A 71 10.03 -8.92 21.65
CA ALA A 71 9.70 -10.35 21.59
C ALA A 71 9.87 -10.93 20.17
N LEU A 72 9.46 -10.18 19.14
CA LEU A 72 9.68 -10.57 17.75
C LEU A 72 11.17 -10.65 17.41
N TYR A 73 11.96 -9.63 17.77
CA TYR A 73 13.41 -9.67 17.52
C TYR A 73 14.08 -10.84 18.24
N ASP A 74 13.72 -11.11 19.49
CA ASP A 74 14.25 -12.24 20.24
C ASP A 74 13.90 -13.57 19.55
N LEU A 75 12.68 -13.72 19.01
CA LEU A 75 12.28 -14.90 18.22
C LEU A 75 13.00 -15.01 16.88
N LEU A 76 13.32 -13.90 16.22
CA LEU A 76 14.05 -13.91 14.94
C LEU A 76 15.55 -14.20 15.13
N LEU A 77 16.16 -13.66 16.18
CA LEU A 77 17.58 -13.84 16.49
C LEU A 77 17.85 -15.18 17.18
N ASN A 78 16.93 -15.62 18.04
CA ASN A 78 17.03 -16.86 18.80
C ASN A 78 15.76 -17.70 18.60
N PRO A 79 15.55 -18.26 17.40
CA PRO A 79 14.35 -19.03 17.11
C PRO A 79 14.29 -20.27 18.01
N PRO A 80 13.20 -20.48 18.76
CA PRO A 80 13.03 -21.69 19.56
C PRO A 80 12.89 -22.91 18.65
N PRO A 81 13.24 -24.12 19.14
CA PRO A 81 13.10 -25.33 18.35
C PRO A 81 11.63 -25.56 17.98
N PRO A 82 11.35 -26.06 16.77
CA PRO A 82 9.98 -26.27 16.32
C PRO A 82 9.24 -27.29 17.21
N GLY A 83 7.98 -26.98 17.52
CA GLY A 83 7.11 -27.88 18.27
C GLY A 83 6.88 -29.22 17.56
N ALA A 84 6.38 -30.21 18.30
CA ALA A 84 6.14 -31.55 17.75
C ALA A 84 5.18 -31.55 16.55
N ALA A 85 4.17 -30.67 16.56
CA ALA A 85 3.22 -30.51 15.45
C ALA A 85 3.90 -29.97 14.17
N LEU A 86 4.74 -28.94 14.29
CA LEU A 86 5.49 -28.39 13.16
C LEU A 86 6.48 -29.40 12.58
N ARG A 87 7.16 -30.16 13.44
CA ARG A 87 8.05 -31.25 13.01
C ARG A 87 7.29 -32.34 12.25
N LYS A 88 6.11 -32.71 12.73
CA LYS A 88 5.25 -33.71 12.06
C LYS A 88 4.75 -33.22 10.71
N LEU A 89 4.38 -31.94 10.60
CA LEU A 89 3.94 -31.34 9.34
C LEU A 89 5.09 -31.25 8.32
N ALA A 90 6.27 -30.80 8.74
CA ALA A 90 7.43 -30.71 7.86
C ALA A 90 7.93 -32.07 7.35
N ALA A 91 7.67 -33.15 8.10
CA ALA A 91 7.99 -34.52 7.69
C ALA A 91 6.91 -35.16 6.80
N ALA A 92 5.75 -34.52 6.64
CA ALA A 92 4.71 -34.98 5.73
C ALA A 92 5.08 -34.63 4.28
N PRO A 93 4.69 -35.44 3.27
CA PRO A 93 4.89 -35.08 1.88
C PRO A 93 4.13 -33.79 1.55
N VAL A 94 4.74 -32.95 0.71
CA VAL A 94 4.11 -31.72 0.20
C VAL A 94 2.83 -32.14 -0.54
N PRO A 95 1.66 -31.55 -0.22
CA PRO A 95 0.42 -31.87 -0.91
C PRO A 95 0.51 -31.60 -2.42
N ASP A 96 -0.11 -32.45 -3.24
CA ASP A 96 -0.05 -32.39 -4.70
C ASP A 96 -0.60 -31.07 -5.29
N ASP A 97 -1.34 -30.29 -4.50
CA ASP A 97 -1.96 -29.01 -4.86
C ASP A 97 -1.10 -27.77 -4.54
N VAL A 98 0.11 -27.94 -4.01
CA VAL A 98 0.99 -26.82 -3.65
C VAL A 98 2.11 -26.63 -4.69
N GLU A 99 1.98 -25.59 -5.52
CA GLU A 99 3.09 -25.10 -6.34
C GLU A 99 4.09 -24.33 -5.44
N LEU A 100 5.30 -24.86 -5.29
CA LEU A 100 6.37 -24.15 -4.60
C LEU A 100 6.80 -22.95 -5.45
N ILE A 101 6.71 -21.76 -4.88
CA ILE A 101 7.23 -20.55 -5.50
C ILE A 101 8.76 -20.66 -5.48
N GLU A 102 9.36 -21.04 -6.61
CA GLU A 102 10.80 -20.92 -6.81
C GLU A 102 11.18 -19.43 -6.87
N ASN A 103 12.25 -19.06 -6.18
CA ASN A 103 12.70 -17.68 -6.02
C ASN A 103 14.07 -17.47 -6.67
#